data_AF-A0A7C7H623-F1
#
_entry.id   AF-A0A7C7H623-F1
#
_cell.length_a   1.000
_cell.length_b   1.000
_cell.length_c   1.000
_cell.angle_alpha   90.00
_cell.angle_beta   90.00
_cell.angle_gamma   90.00
#
_symmetry.space_group_name_H-M   'P 1'
#
loop_
_entity.id
_entity.type
_entity.pdbx_description
1 polymer ?
#
loop_
_entity_poly.entity_id
_entity_poly.type
_entity_poly.pdbx_seq_one_letter_code
_entity_poly.pdbx_strand_id
1 'polypeptide(L)'
;VVFLRAEDRQRTERERLEAAERKKESDEEAAEVKEKQDKLDAVMSGVFKGESASLDLRLRGDVLIGLYLMGETKIELKKASWDAKNKTLTYYVSEQAETEYVLVLDGDVLSNDSLSFERSDDDSQLPEEVIELDNLVKIDFTGLESRIVKLPRREGNESAAGWASDSEMFYFNARLGTRLTSGTTASTGFFSSNIYEPEDKNIDGDNVYGLLHNDDKIYCVKKGQIYNAVDDGDKLAFRVNFRKDRMAVREAVVQQAWTLLDRMFYDPGFHGHDWRASLDKWKPAAMLASTREDYGEMVNWMLGEMNASHMGYYSFGRSAAEETDNPSMGLLGVLWDDSYQGAGRRVSEVVAETPAARADSLLVAGDVVLAVNGSQYDQGDNWARLMSGTAGQETYLAVEDVSGETRQVTIRPTSSINTALYHRYEAISRKRVEEKSDNRLGYIHIESMSTDPLLEFQRKLFAAGEGKEGLLIDVRENGGGWTTDMVLTMLTTRNHAFTIPRGGGVGYPQGRRVFATWTKPVVVLCNENSYSNAEIFSWSIKTLGRGKIVGKKTYGAVISTGGATMLDGSFVRMPFRGWYVNDENKTNMELNGCPPDFEVENLPSEYANGEDSQLDKAIEVGLESIK
;
A
#
# COMPACT_ATOMS: atom_id res chain seq x y z
N VAL A 1 14.77 -1.61 -6.51
CA VAL A 1 15.80 -1.10 -7.45
C VAL A 1 16.83 -2.21 -7.74
N VAL A 2 17.46 -2.24 -8.91
CA VAL A 2 18.49 -3.25 -9.26
C VAL A 2 19.80 -2.53 -9.57
N PHE A 3 20.90 -2.93 -8.92
CA PHE A 3 22.21 -2.27 -9.08
C PHE A 3 23.22 -3.21 -9.74
N LEU A 4 24.02 -2.64 -10.63
CA LEU A 4 25.10 -3.35 -11.32
C LEU A 4 26.41 -3.09 -10.60
N ARG A 5 27.12 -4.16 -10.23
CA ARG A 5 28.48 -4.06 -9.71
C ARG A 5 29.46 -4.52 -10.78
N ALA A 6 30.11 -3.57 -11.46
CA ALA A 6 31.20 -3.88 -12.37
C ALA A 6 32.51 -3.93 -11.55
N GLU A 7 32.88 -5.10 -11.04
CA GLU A 7 34.15 -5.26 -10.32
C GLU A 7 34.96 -6.47 -10.79
N ASP A 8 36.25 -6.22 -10.97
CA ASP A 8 37.32 -7.22 -11.04
C ASP A 8 37.96 -7.34 -9.64
N ARG A 9 37.62 -8.42 -8.91
CA ARG A 9 37.98 -8.61 -7.49
C ARG A 9 39.48 -8.56 -7.19
N GLN A 10 40.35 -8.78 -8.17
CA GLN A 10 41.80 -8.79 -7.95
C GLN A 10 42.43 -7.39 -7.90
N ARG A 11 41.78 -6.38 -8.49
CA ARG A 11 42.28 -5.01 -8.54
C ARG A 11 42.01 -4.24 -7.25
N THR A 12 40.89 -4.53 -6.59
CA THR A 12 40.41 -3.83 -5.38
C THR A 12 41.32 -4.02 -4.16
N GLU A 13 41.96 -5.18 -4.02
CA GLU A 13 42.88 -5.45 -2.90
C GLU A 13 44.22 -4.71 -3.09
N ARG A 14 44.62 -4.52 -4.34
CA ARG A 14 45.82 -3.75 -4.73
C ARG A 14 45.59 -2.25 -4.58
N GLU A 15 44.45 -1.73 -5.02
CA GLU A 15 44.10 -0.31 -4.89
C GLU A 15 43.78 0.08 -3.44
N ARG A 16 43.26 -0.84 -2.60
CA ARG A 16 43.14 -0.61 -1.14
C ARG A 16 44.49 -0.44 -0.47
N LEU A 17 45.49 -1.20 -0.91
CA LEU A 17 46.87 -1.10 -0.42
C LEU A 17 47.55 0.18 -0.94
N GLU A 18 47.31 0.56 -2.19
CA GLU A 18 47.87 1.78 -2.80
C GLU A 18 47.20 3.08 -2.29
N ALA A 19 45.89 3.08 -2.00
CA ALA A 19 45.19 4.22 -1.41
C ALA A 19 45.62 4.50 0.04
N ALA A 20 46.09 3.48 0.76
CA ALA A 20 46.74 3.64 2.06
C ALA A 20 48.12 4.31 1.94
N GLU A 21 48.80 4.17 0.79
CA GLU A 21 50.08 4.83 0.50
C GLU A 21 49.93 6.25 -0.08
N ARG A 22 48.88 6.52 -0.88
CA ARG A 22 48.64 7.84 -1.51
C ARG A 22 48.13 8.94 -0.57
N LYS A 23 47.93 8.67 0.72
CA LYS A 23 47.58 9.70 1.71
C LYS A 23 48.76 10.59 2.13
N LYS A 24 49.80 10.74 1.28
CA LYS A 24 51.08 11.31 1.71
C LYS A 24 51.75 12.39 0.85
N GLU A 25 51.32 12.75 -0.36
CA GLU A 25 51.99 13.84 -1.10
C GLU A 25 50.98 14.73 -1.87
N SER A 26 51.18 16.05 -1.79
CA SER A 26 50.28 17.11 -2.29
C SER A 26 50.89 17.90 -3.45
N ASP A 27 49.98 18.53 -4.21
CA ASP A 27 50.10 19.76 -5.00
C ASP A 27 51.01 19.78 -6.24
N GLU A 28 50.50 19.33 -7.40
CA GLU A 28 50.93 19.83 -8.73
C GLU A 28 49.92 19.64 -9.90
N GLU A 29 48.64 19.31 -9.65
CA GLU A 29 47.72 18.77 -10.67
C GLU A 29 46.67 19.78 -11.23
N ALA A 30 46.95 21.09 -11.23
CA ALA A 30 45.95 22.12 -11.59
C ALA A 30 46.12 22.78 -12.97
N ALA A 31 47.26 22.60 -13.65
CA ALA A 31 47.54 23.28 -14.93
C ALA A 31 47.20 22.44 -16.18
N GLU A 32 47.24 21.11 -16.06
CA GLU A 32 47.12 20.17 -17.19
C GLU A 32 45.65 19.92 -17.64
N VAL A 33 44.69 20.24 -16.76
CA VAL A 33 43.26 19.97 -16.95
C VAL A 33 42.61 20.94 -17.95
N LYS A 34 43.14 22.16 -18.07
CA LYS A 34 42.53 23.22 -18.89
C LYS A 34 42.75 23.03 -20.39
N GLU A 35 43.87 22.45 -20.80
CA GLU A 35 44.23 22.28 -22.22
C GLU A 35 43.50 21.09 -22.89
N LYS A 36 43.10 20.09 -22.08
CA LYS A 36 42.35 18.91 -22.56
C LYS A 36 40.87 19.22 -22.84
N GLN A 37 40.33 20.28 -22.24
CA GLN A 37 38.93 20.70 -22.34
C GLN A 37 38.60 21.35 -23.71
N ASP A 38 39.48 22.20 -24.22
CA ASP A 38 39.23 22.99 -25.43
C ASP A 38 39.26 22.14 -26.73
N LYS A 39 39.89 20.95 -26.70
CA LYS A 39 40.02 20.05 -27.86
C LYS A 39 38.81 19.12 -28.03
N LEU A 40 38.04 18.88 -26.96
CA LEU A 40 36.86 18.01 -26.96
C LEU A 40 35.63 18.70 -27.58
N ASP A 41 35.54 20.02 -27.42
CA ASP A 41 34.41 20.84 -27.90
C ASP A 41 34.32 20.93 -29.44
N ALA A 42 35.42 20.69 -30.15
CA ALA A 42 35.48 20.75 -31.61
C ALA A 42 34.86 19.52 -32.31
N VAL A 43 34.74 18.38 -31.63
CA VAL A 43 34.40 17.09 -32.24
C VAL A 43 32.88 16.82 -32.28
N MET A 44 32.09 17.45 -31.40
CA MET A 44 30.72 17.01 -31.09
C MET A 44 29.59 17.57 -31.99
N SER A 45 29.89 18.09 -33.18
CA SER A 45 28.94 18.88 -33.99
C SER A 45 28.07 18.12 -35.02
N GLY A 46 27.93 16.78 -34.97
CA GLY A 46 27.20 16.01 -36.02
C GLY A 46 26.31 14.82 -35.61
N VAL A 47 24.99 15.06 -35.57
CA VAL A 47 23.80 14.18 -35.92
C VAL A 47 23.39 12.95 -35.05
N PHE A 48 22.11 12.88 -34.59
CA PHE A 48 21.01 11.86 -34.85
C PHE A 48 19.86 11.80 -33.77
N LYS A 49 18.74 11.09 -34.04
CA LYS A 49 17.37 11.20 -33.45
C LYS A 49 16.67 9.84 -33.05
N GLY A 50 16.02 9.67 -31.86
CA GLY A 50 14.95 8.66 -31.46
C GLY A 50 14.47 8.73 -29.94
N GLU A 51 13.23 8.36 -29.52
CA GLU A 51 12.50 8.71 -28.24
C GLU A 51 12.68 7.80 -26.96
N SER A 52 12.09 8.16 -25.78
CA SER A 52 12.67 8.20 -24.39
C SER A 52 12.44 7.15 -23.26
N ALA A 53 13.43 7.07 -22.32
CA ALA A 53 13.36 6.66 -20.87
C ALA A 53 14.55 7.25 -20.03
N SER A 54 14.58 7.12 -18.67
CA SER A 54 15.60 7.74 -17.75
C SER A 54 16.59 6.77 -17.08
N LEU A 55 17.88 7.11 -17.04
CA LEU A 55 19.03 6.35 -16.51
C LEU A 55 19.95 7.27 -15.65
N ASP A 56 20.43 6.82 -14.48
CA ASP A 56 21.40 7.56 -13.64
C ASP A 56 22.71 6.75 -13.49
N LEU A 57 23.86 7.42 -13.71
CA LEU A 57 25.22 6.86 -13.76
C LEU A 57 26.14 7.68 -12.85
N ARG A 58 26.90 7.02 -11.96
CA ARG A 58 27.83 7.68 -11.02
C ARG A 58 29.24 7.09 -11.09
N LEU A 59 30.24 7.97 -11.02
CA LEU A 59 31.68 7.66 -11.09
C LEU A 59 32.40 8.13 -9.81
N ARG A 60 33.43 7.40 -9.38
CA ARG A 60 34.44 7.85 -8.40
C ARG A 60 35.82 7.77 -9.04
N GLY A 61 36.38 8.91 -9.44
CA GLY A 61 37.54 8.92 -10.35
C GLY A 61 37.16 8.29 -11.69
N ASP A 62 38.00 7.41 -12.22
CA ASP A 62 37.78 6.66 -13.46
C ASP A 62 37.15 5.28 -13.19
N VAL A 63 36.15 5.18 -12.31
CA VAL A 63 35.45 3.92 -12.02
C VAL A 63 33.94 4.11 -11.94
N LEU A 64 33.18 3.32 -12.71
CA LEU A 64 31.72 3.26 -12.67
C LEU A 64 31.25 2.40 -11.51
N ILE A 65 30.45 3.00 -10.64
CA ILE A 65 30.07 2.41 -9.35
C ILE A 65 28.56 2.20 -9.20
N GLY A 66 27.74 2.68 -10.14
CA GLY A 66 26.30 2.39 -10.12
C GLY A 66 25.56 2.77 -11.40
N LEU A 67 24.57 1.93 -11.74
CA LEU A 67 23.57 2.16 -12.79
C LEU A 67 22.18 2.01 -12.17
N TYR A 68 21.30 2.98 -12.38
CA TYR A 68 19.92 2.97 -11.88
C TYR A 68 18.91 2.77 -13.01
N LEU A 69 18.18 1.64 -13.00
CA LEU A 69 17.12 1.33 -13.96
C LEU A 69 15.76 1.21 -13.27
N MET A 70 14.76 1.94 -13.78
CA MET A 70 13.38 1.87 -13.32
C MET A 70 12.50 1.33 -14.45
N GLY A 71 12.02 0.08 -14.32
CA GLY A 71 11.04 -0.54 -15.23
C GLY A 71 11.61 -1.50 -16.28
N GLU A 72 10.72 -2.13 -17.05
CA GLU A 72 11.03 -3.10 -18.11
C GLU A 72 10.80 -2.48 -19.52
N THR A 73 11.80 -1.87 -20.17
CA THR A 73 11.74 -1.47 -21.61
C THR A 73 13.14 -1.18 -22.23
N LYS A 74 13.29 -1.26 -23.57
CA LYS A 74 14.51 -0.96 -24.38
C LYS A 74 14.60 0.55 -24.75
N ILE A 75 15.81 1.13 -24.94
CA ILE A 75 16.10 2.60 -25.02
C ILE A 75 17.07 2.99 -26.18
N GLU A 76 16.95 4.20 -26.78
CA GLU A 76 17.85 4.85 -27.78
C GLU A 76 17.94 6.41 -27.58
N LEU A 77 19.04 7.13 -27.95
CA LEU A 77 19.43 8.51 -27.45
C LEU A 77 19.56 9.64 -28.51
N LYS A 78 19.49 10.97 -28.14
CA LYS A 78 19.48 12.15 -29.09
C LYS A 78 20.45 13.37 -28.93
N LYS A 79 20.90 13.84 -27.73
CA LYS A 79 21.79 15.07 -27.57
C LYS A 79 22.43 15.25 -26.16
N ALA A 80 23.65 15.84 -25.98
CA ALA A 80 24.42 15.96 -24.70
C ALA A 80 25.31 17.25 -24.44
N SER A 81 25.70 17.59 -23.18
CA SER A 81 26.67 18.67 -22.74
C SER A 81 27.37 18.46 -21.35
N TRP A 82 28.56 19.05 -21.04
CA TRP A 82 29.38 18.85 -19.79
C TRP A 82 29.64 20.12 -18.92
N ASP A 83 29.68 19.99 -17.58
CA ASP A 83 30.13 20.98 -16.59
C ASP A 83 31.33 20.46 -15.75
N ALA A 84 32.50 21.03 -16.00
CA ALA A 84 33.77 20.64 -15.40
C ALA A 84 33.92 21.00 -13.91
N LYS A 85 33.20 22.00 -13.40
CA LYS A 85 33.32 22.44 -12.00
C LYS A 85 32.61 21.49 -11.04
N ASN A 86 31.49 20.93 -11.48
CA ASN A 86 30.65 20.03 -10.70
C ASN A 86 30.78 18.55 -11.14
N LYS A 87 31.63 18.28 -12.14
CA LYS A 87 31.83 16.95 -12.75
C LYS A 87 30.51 16.31 -13.19
N THR A 88 29.65 17.08 -13.87
CA THR A 88 28.28 16.67 -14.25
C THR A 88 28.08 16.78 -15.77
N LEU A 89 27.44 15.80 -16.39
CA LEU A 89 27.26 15.66 -17.85
C LEU A 89 25.74 15.57 -18.11
N THR A 90 25.04 16.42 -18.92
CA THR A 90 23.55 16.51 -19.24
C THR A 90 23.03 16.07 -20.67
N TYR A 91 22.12 15.08 -20.86
CA TYR A 91 21.47 14.68 -22.15
C TYR A 91 19.94 14.80 -22.18
N TYR A 92 19.34 14.75 -23.39
CA TYR A 92 17.90 14.93 -23.64
C TYR A 92 17.24 13.73 -24.34
N VAL A 93 15.98 13.46 -23.98
CA VAL A 93 15.24 12.28 -24.46
C VAL A 93 13.93 12.60 -25.22
N SER A 94 13.43 13.86 -25.24
CA SER A 94 12.24 14.31 -26.01
C SER A 94 12.27 15.83 -26.30
N GLU A 95 11.60 16.31 -27.36
CA GLU A 95 11.58 17.72 -27.82
C GLU A 95 10.45 18.61 -27.20
N GLN A 96 9.52 18.10 -26.38
CA GLN A 96 8.33 18.89 -25.93
C GLN A 96 8.05 18.97 -24.41
N ALA A 97 9.04 18.74 -23.53
CA ALA A 97 8.85 18.91 -22.08
C ALA A 97 9.50 20.21 -21.56
N GLU A 98 8.72 21.10 -20.94
CA GLU A 98 9.17 22.31 -20.22
C GLU A 98 9.84 22.00 -18.85
N THR A 99 10.57 20.89 -18.75
CA THR A 99 11.24 20.49 -17.51
C THR A 99 12.68 20.07 -17.79
N GLU A 100 13.65 20.81 -17.24
CA GLU A 100 15.08 20.50 -17.31
C GLU A 100 15.41 19.22 -16.54
N TYR A 101 16.06 18.25 -17.19
CA TYR A 101 16.72 17.12 -16.54
C TYR A 101 18.14 16.97 -17.09
N VAL A 102 19.08 16.67 -16.19
CA VAL A 102 20.53 16.61 -16.43
C VAL A 102 21.00 15.18 -16.16
N LEU A 103 21.31 14.36 -17.19
CA LEU A 103 22.58 13.58 -17.21
C LEU A 103 22.94 12.95 -18.59
N VAL A 104 24.22 12.62 -18.93
CA VAL A 104 24.78 12.20 -20.26
C VAL A 104 25.44 10.83 -20.24
N LEU A 105 25.42 10.12 -21.38
CA LEU A 105 26.53 9.53 -22.17
C LEU A 105 25.93 8.95 -23.46
N ASP A 106 26.69 8.89 -24.55
CA ASP A 106 26.32 8.03 -25.67
C ASP A 106 27.56 7.34 -26.27
N GLY A 107 27.34 6.14 -26.75
CA GLY A 107 28.25 5.39 -27.59
C GLY A 107 27.71 3.99 -27.85
N ASP A 108 27.51 3.67 -29.13
CA ASP A 108 27.84 2.34 -29.64
C ASP A 108 28.45 2.44 -31.05
N VAL A 109 29.69 1.96 -31.13
CA VAL A 109 30.53 1.50 -32.24
C VAL A 109 29.99 1.65 -33.68
N LEU A 110 30.73 2.35 -34.55
CA LEU A 110 30.76 2.07 -35.99
C LEU A 110 32.20 1.89 -36.50
N SER A 111 32.37 0.79 -37.23
CA SER A 111 33.60 0.22 -37.77
C SER A 111 34.34 1.10 -38.79
N ASN A 112 35.63 0.82 -38.91
CA ASN A 112 36.69 1.61 -39.53
C ASN A 112 36.73 1.67 -41.08
N ASP A 113 35.63 1.46 -41.81
CA ASP A 113 35.68 1.27 -43.27
C ASP A 113 34.69 2.18 -44.04
N SER A 114 34.89 3.51 -44.06
CA SER A 114 34.34 4.37 -45.15
C SER A 114 34.63 5.88 -45.07
N LEU A 115 35.78 6.35 -44.56
CA LEU A 115 36.11 7.79 -44.66
C LEU A 115 37.56 8.00 -45.08
N SER A 116 37.77 8.11 -46.39
CA SER A 116 38.97 8.72 -46.98
C SER A 116 38.83 10.23 -46.94
N PHE A 117 39.73 10.92 -46.23
CA PHE A 117 39.84 12.38 -46.30
C PHE A 117 40.98 12.76 -47.25
N GLU A 118 40.65 13.55 -48.29
CA GLU A 118 41.66 14.24 -49.09
C GLU A 118 42.35 15.31 -48.24
N ARG A 119 43.68 15.32 -48.33
CA ARG A 119 44.58 16.20 -47.60
C ARG A 119 44.48 17.62 -48.19
N SER A 120 44.08 18.61 -47.40
CA SER A 120 44.21 20.03 -47.77
C SER A 120 45.52 20.58 -47.22
N ASP A 121 46.30 21.20 -48.11
CA ASP A 121 47.68 21.69 -47.92
C ASP A 121 47.82 22.89 -46.97
N ASP A 122 47.59 22.72 -45.66
CA ASP A 122 48.07 23.70 -44.69
C ASP A 122 48.56 23.02 -43.39
N ASP A 123 49.87 22.79 -43.36
CA ASP A 123 50.57 21.82 -42.50
C ASP A 123 51.24 22.50 -41.28
N SER A 124 50.56 23.42 -40.60
CA SER A 124 51.24 24.26 -39.58
C SER A 124 50.63 24.37 -38.18
N GLN A 125 49.56 23.64 -37.82
CA GLN A 125 49.02 23.69 -36.44
C GLN A 125 48.36 22.38 -35.93
N LEU A 126 49.11 21.29 -35.80
CA LEU A 126 48.73 20.19 -34.90
C LEU A 126 49.93 19.75 -34.04
N PRO A 127 49.79 19.68 -32.70
CA PRO A 127 50.82 19.11 -31.82
C PRO A 127 50.96 17.60 -32.02
N GLU A 128 52.19 17.11 -31.96
CA GLU A 128 52.63 15.76 -32.37
C GLU A 128 52.44 14.66 -31.31
N GLU A 129 51.55 14.80 -30.32
CA GLU A 129 51.36 13.79 -29.27
C GLU A 129 49.97 13.16 -29.27
N VAL A 130 49.94 11.90 -29.70
CA VAL A 130 48.81 10.97 -29.56
C VAL A 130 48.70 10.56 -28.09
N ILE A 131 47.67 11.01 -27.39
CA ILE A 131 47.36 10.58 -26.02
C ILE A 131 46.84 9.13 -26.08
N GLU A 132 47.49 8.20 -25.36
CA GLU A 132 46.99 6.83 -25.17
C GLU A 132 45.66 6.84 -24.39
N LEU A 133 44.64 6.19 -24.95
CA LEU A 133 43.27 6.05 -24.43
C LEU A 133 43.15 5.13 -23.19
N ASP A 134 44.24 4.83 -22.50
CA ASP A 134 44.34 3.75 -21.52
C ASP A 134 43.73 4.05 -20.13
N ASN A 135 43.26 5.28 -19.88
CA ASN A 135 42.65 5.68 -18.61
C ASN A 135 41.10 5.72 -18.61
N LEU A 136 40.43 5.23 -19.66
CA LEU A 136 38.98 5.10 -19.64
C LEU A 136 38.55 3.87 -18.84
N VAL A 137 37.55 4.05 -17.98
CA VAL A 137 36.85 2.94 -17.29
C VAL A 137 36.32 1.98 -18.34
N LYS A 138 36.90 0.78 -18.45
CA LYS A 138 36.26 -0.29 -19.22
C LYS A 138 35.16 -0.91 -18.37
N ILE A 139 33.92 -0.64 -18.73
CA ILE A 139 32.76 -1.33 -18.18
C ILE A 139 32.78 -2.75 -18.73
N ASP A 140 33.10 -3.72 -17.88
CA ASP A 140 32.99 -5.12 -18.24
C ASP A 140 31.53 -5.55 -18.15
N PHE A 141 30.92 -5.88 -19.29
CA PHE A 141 29.56 -6.41 -19.38
C PHE A 141 29.50 -7.94 -19.34
N THR A 142 30.64 -8.63 -19.34
CA THR A 142 30.70 -10.11 -19.39
C THR A 142 30.12 -10.71 -18.11
N GLY A 143 29.12 -11.57 -18.21
CA GLY A 143 28.49 -12.20 -17.04
C GLY A 143 27.80 -11.21 -16.09
N LEU A 144 27.33 -10.07 -16.62
CA LEU A 144 26.65 -9.03 -15.85
C LEU A 144 25.52 -9.58 -15.00
N GLU A 145 24.73 -10.54 -15.50
CA GLU A 145 23.61 -11.21 -14.83
C GLU A 145 24.01 -11.89 -13.52
N SER A 146 25.26 -12.32 -13.40
CA SER A 146 25.81 -12.94 -12.19
C SER A 146 26.39 -11.93 -11.18
N ARG A 147 26.56 -10.67 -11.61
CA ARG A 147 27.13 -9.55 -10.84
C ARG A 147 26.10 -8.48 -10.47
N ILE A 148 24.84 -8.72 -10.82
CA ILE A 148 23.71 -7.89 -10.40
C ILE A 148 23.43 -8.11 -8.92
N VAL A 149 23.40 -7.02 -8.15
CA VAL A 149 23.01 -7.06 -6.75
C VAL A 149 21.76 -6.21 -6.56
N LYS A 150 20.75 -6.78 -5.93
CA LYS A 150 19.57 -6.03 -5.51
C LYS A 150 19.91 -5.20 -4.28
N LEU A 151 19.66 -3.89 -4.34
CA LEU A 151 19.59 -3.03 -3.17
C LEU A 151 18.23 -2.30 -3.15
N PRO A 152 17.64 -2.10 -1.98
CA PRO A 152 17.90 -2.85 -0.73
C PRO A 152 17.75 -4.37 -0.93
N ARG A 153 18.42 -5.16 -0.07
CA ARG A 153 18.31 -6.63 -0.13
C ARG A 153 16.93 -7.10 0.34
N ARG A 154 16.34 -6.36 1.27
CA ARG A 154 14.99 -6.64 1.77
C ARG A 154 13.95 -6.25 0.72
N GLU A 155 12.87 -7.01 0.66
CA GLU A 155 11.74 -6.67 -0.21
C GLU A 155 11.05 -5.40 0.30
N GLY A 156 10.74 -4.44 -0.58
CA GLY A 156 10.08 -3.21 -0.17
C GLY A 156 9.64 -2.35 -1.34
N ASN A 157 8.93 -1.27 -1.03
CA ASN A 157 8.65 -0.19 -1.98
C ASN A 157 9.59 0.95 -1.67
N GLU A 158 10.62 1.13 -2.49
CA GLU A 158 11.58 2.21 -2.33
C GLU A 158 11.05 3.52 -2.94
N SER A 159 11.29 4.65 -2.28
CA SER A 159 10.96 5.98 -2.79
C SER A 159 11.95 7.01 -2.25
N ALA A 160 11.95 8.24 -2.81
CA ALA A 160 12.86 9.31 -2.40
C ALA A 160 14.32 8.81 -2.24
N ALA A 161 14.82 8.18 -3.29
CA ALA A 161 16.13 7.54 -3.33
C ALA A 161 17.22 8.51 -3.79
N GLY A 162 18.44 8.36 -3.28
CA GLY A 162 19.59 9.18 -3.61
C GLY A 162 20.89 8.62 -3.06
N TRP A 163 22.03 9.09 -3.55
CA TRP A 163 23.36 8.58 -3.20
C TRP A 163 24.06 9.48 -2.18
N ALA A 164 25.09 8.99 -1.50
CA ALA A 164 26.13 9.86 -0.94
C ALA A 164 27.00 10.45 -2.06
N SER A 165 27.71 11.53 -1.74
CA SER A 165 28.69 12.15 -2.63
C SER A 165 29.84 11.19 -2.98
N ASP A 166 30.22 10.31 -2.04
CA ASP A 166 31.21 9.25 -2.25
C ASP A 166 30.68 8.06 -3.06
N SER A 167 29.37 8.01 -3.29
CA SER A 167 28.64 6.94 -3.98
C SER A 167 28.84 5.53 -3.39
N GLU A 168 29.30 5.43 -2.13
CA GLU A 168 29.39 4.17 -1.40
C GLU A 168 28.05 3.84 -0.71
N MET A 169 27.31 4.88 -0.33
CA MET A 169 26.06 4.79 0.42
C MET A 169 24.85 5.18 -0.44
N PHE A 170 23.81 4.35 -0.42
CA PHE A 170 22.53 4.60 -1.06
C PHE A 170 21.44 4.85 -0.01
N TYR A 171 20.77 5.99 -0.08
CA TYR A 171 19.71 6.42 0.82
C TYR A 171 18.35 6.31 0.14
N PHE A 172 17.34 5.87 0.88
CA PHE A 172 16.00 5.68 0.33
C PHE A 172 14.97 5.60 1.45
N ASN A 173 13.76 6.09 1.19
CA ASN A 173 12.62 5.65 1.99
C ASN A 173 12.29 4.23 1.57
N ALA A 174 12.03 3.38 2.54
CA ALA A 174 11.41 2.10 2.28
C ALA A 174 10.40 1.75 3.35
N ARG A 175 9.50 0.87 2.94
CA ARG A 175 8.87 -0.07 3.84
C ARG A 175 9.58 -1.41 3.64
N LEU A 176 10.57 -1.70 4.49
CA LEU A 176 11.33 -2.95 4.38
C LEU A 176 10.51 -4.11 4.96
N GLY A 177 10.40 -5.17 4.16
CA GLY A 177 9.52 -6.33 4.33
C GLY A 177 8.26 -6.24 3.45
N THR A 178 7.85 -7.35 2.81
CA THR A 178 6.50 -7.42 2.22
C THR A 178 5.51 -7.77 3.32
N ARG A 179 4.24 -7.35 3.14
CA ARG A 179 3.17 -7.81 4.03
C ARG A 179 3.09 -9.36 4.10
N LEU A 180 3.61 -10.07 3.09
CA LEU A 180 3.67 -11.53 3.04
C LEU A 180 4.89 -12.12 3.77
N THR A 181 6.07 -11.47 3.74
CA THR A 181 7.32 -12.02 4.30
C THR A 181 7.67 -11.52 5.71
N SER A 182 7.21 -10.33 6.12
CA SER A 182 7.58 -9.71 7.40
C SER A 182 6.42 -9.40 8.34
N GLY A 183 5.18 -9.79 8.00
CA GLY A 183 3.99 -9.48 8.81
C GLY A 183 3.77 -7.97 9.04
N THR A 184 3.35 -7.59 10.25
CA THR A 184 3.11 -6.19 10.67
C THR A 184 4.38 -5.43 11.06
N THR A 185 5.51 -6.12 11.26
CA THR A 185 6.81 -5.51 11.63
C THR A 185 7.57 -4.96 10.43
N ALA A 186 6.86 -4.35 9.50
CA ALA A 186 7.49 -3.62 8.41
C ALA A 186 8.14 -2.36 8.98
N SER A 187 9.48 -2.30 9.00
CA SER A 187 10.16 -1.06 9.32
C SER A 187 9.94 -0.10 8.15
N THR A 188 9.08 0.88 8.37
CA THR A 188 8.90 2.01 7.46
C THR A 188 9.81 3.12 7.93
N GLY A 189 10.43 3.83 7.00
CA GLY A 189 11.33 4.91 7.34
C GLY A 189 12.36 5.18 6.25
N PHE A 190 13.37 5.93 6.63
CA PHE A 190 14.51 6.30 5.82
C PHE A 190 15.70 5.40 6.14
N PHE A 191 16.29 4.80 5.12
CA PHE A 191 17.33 3.79 5.23
C PHE A 191 18.57 4.21 4.44
N SER A 192 19.72 3.64 4.81
CA SER A 192 20.89 3.57 3.96
C SER A 192 21.34 2.14 3.71
N SER A 193 22.00 1.91 2.58
CA SER A 193 22.62 0.65 2.21
C SER A 193 24.01 0.93 1.62
N ASN A 194 25.04 0.20 2.06
CA ASN A 194 26.37 0.31 1.49
C ASN A 194 26.52 -0.67 0.31
N ILE A 195 27.09 -0.24 -0.82
CA ILE A 195 27.17 -1.09 -2.01
C ILE A 195 28.14 -2.27 -1.89
N TYR A 196 29.16 -2.15 -1.04
CA TYR A 196 30.17 -3.17 -0.81
C TYR A 196 29.75 -4.16 0.28
N GLU A 197 29.11 -3.64 1.32
CA GLU A 197 28.54 -4.38 2.45
C GLU A 197 27.04 -4.05 2.57
N PRO A 198 26.18 -4.67 1.74
CA PRO A 198 24.78 -4.30 1.60
C PRO A 198 23.92 -4.75 2.77
N GLU A 199 24.14 -4.10 3.91
CA GLU A 199 23.30 -4.11 5.08
C GLU A 199 22.41 -2.85 5.08
N ASP A 200 21.09 -3.06 5.11
CA ASP A 200 20.12 -1.97 5.15
C ASP A 200 20.01 -1.44 6.59
N LYS A 201 20.54 -0.23 6.84
CA LYS A 201 20.48 0.44 8.14
C LYS A 201 19.29 1.39 8.19
N ASN A 202 18.44 1.27 9.21
CA ASN A 202 17.40 2.26 9.49
C ASN A 202 18.06 3.52 10.08
N ILE A 203 17.95 4.63 9.37
CA ILE A 203 18.42 5.95 9.80
C ILE A 203 17.34 6.63 10.63
N ASP A 204 16.10 6.57 10.14
CA ASP A 204 14.95 7.23 10.75
C ASP A 204 13.65 6.46 10.52
N GLY A 205 12.76 6.43 11.51
CA GLY A 205 11.45 5.79 11.38
C GLY A 205 10.44 6.60 10.55
N ASP A 206 10.71 7.87 10.27
CA ASP A 206 9.89 8.70 9.39
C ASP A 206 10.44 8.70 7.95
N ASN A 207 9.55 8.78 6.98
CA ASN A 207 9.93 9.05 5.59
C ASN A 207 10.43 10.49 5.42
N VAL A 208 11.39 10.68 4.51
CA VAL A 208 11.91 12.00 4.11
C VAL A 208 11.47 12.37 2.69
N TYR A 209 11.52 13.65 2.35
CA TYR A 209 11.12 14.17 1.03
C TYR A 209 12.22 15.08 0.48
N GLY A 210 12.51 14.94 -0.82
CA GLY A 210 13.49 15.74 -1.54
C GLY A 210 14.90 15.56 -0.99
N LEU A 211 15.73 14.76 -1.66
CA LEU A 211 17.14 14.64 -1.33
C LEU A 211 17.92 15.69 -2.13
N LEU A 212 18.55 16.63 -1.44
CA LEU A 212 19.35 17.69 -2.03
C LEU A 212 20.80 17.55 -1.61
N HIS A 213 21.69 17.42 -2.58
CA HIS A 213 23.11 17.32 -2.34
C HIS A 213 23.75 18.70 -2.27
N ASN A 214 24.65 18.90 -1.31
CA ASN A 214 25.52 20.05 -1.23
C ASN A 214 26.88 19.59 -0.70
N ASP A 215 27.86 19.50 -1.60
CA ASP A 215 29.19 18.92 -1.34
C ASP A 215 29.12 17.50 -0.75
N ASP A 216 29.59 17.33 0.49
CA ASP A 216 29.58 16.06 1.24
C ASP A 216 28.28 15.82 2.03
N LYS A 217 27.32 16.75 1.99
CA LYS A 217 26.07 16.70 2.76
C LYS A 217 24.87 16.39 1.88
N ILE A 218 23.92 15.67 2.46
CA ILE A 218 22.60 15.42 1.87
C ILE A 218 21.55 16.05 2.78
N TYR A 219 20.77 16.97 2.24
CA TYR A 219 19.64 17.57 2.94
C TYR A 219 18.33 16.91 2.54
N CYS A 220 17.45 16.71 3.50
CA CYS A 220 16.13 16.15 3.28
C CYS A 220 15.06 16.87 4.12
N VAL A 221 13.81 16.84 3.65
CA VAL A 221 12.67 17.39 4.38
C VAL A 221 11.95 16.29 5.14
N LYS A 222 11.80 16.44 6.45
CA LYS A 222 11.01 15.53 7.29
C LYS A 222 10.15 16.37 8.22
N LYS A 223 8.84 16.08 8.32
CA LYS A 223 7.89 16.82 9.19
C LYS A 223 7.97 18.36 9.02
N GLY A 224 8.22 18.83 7.81
CA GLY A 224 8.34 20.27 7.49
C GLY A 224 9.64 20.93 7.95
N GLN A 225 10.63 20.17 8.42
CA GLN A 225 11.96 20.65 8.80
C GLN A 225 13.00 20.10 7.82
N ILE A 226 14.07 20.86 7.56
CA ILE A 226 15.21 20.43 6.74
C ILE A 226 16.27 19.82 7.66
N TYR A 227 16.73 18.63 7.33
CA TYR A 227 17.73 17.86 8.07
C TYR A 227 18.91 17.50 7.17
N ASN A 228 20.12 17.42 7.74
CA ASN A 228 21.21 16.66 7.14
C ASN A 228 20.98 15.16 7.39
N ALA A 229 20.94 14.36 6.32
CA ALA A 229 20.71 12.91 6.31
C ALA A 229 21.97 12.08 6.68
N VAL A 230 23.17 12.68 6.62
CA VAL A 230 24.45 11.97 6.81
C VAL A 230 25.01 12.14 8.24
N ASP A 231 24.75 13.29 8.89
CA ASP A 231 25.30 13.64 10.21
C ASP A 231 24.22 13.84 11.30
N ASP A 232 23.55 12.76 11.70
CA ASP A 232 22.73 12.65 12.93
C ASP A 232 21.77 13.82 13.24
N GLY A 233 21.24 14.49 12.21
CA GLY A 233 20.09 15.39 12.34
C GLY A 233 20.40 16.87 12.59
N ASP A 234 21.52 17.41 12.10
CA ASP A 234 21.71 18.86 12.01
C ASP A 234 20.51 19.51 11.32
N LYS A 235 19.71 20.25 12.09
CA LYS A 235 18.50 20.92 11.62
C LYS A 235 18.88 22.25 11.01
N LEU A 236 18.57 22.44 9.74
CA LEU A 236 18.62 23.75 9.14
C LEU A 236 17.33 24.50 9.51
N ALA A 237 17.42 25.38 10.50
CA ALA A 237 16.31 26.26 10.84
C ALA A 237 16.10 27.25 9.70
N PHE A 238 14.91 27.19 9.09
CA PHE A 238 14.48 28.17 8.11
C PHE A 238 13.07 28.63 8.45
N ARG A 239 12.76 29.88 8.15
CA ARG A 239 11.42 30.43 8.29
C ARG A 239 11.03 31.08 6.98
N VAL A 240 9.96 30.55 6.38
CA VAL A 240 9.32 31.18 5.23
C VAL A 240 7.96 31.66 5.68
N ASN A 241 7.70 32.95 5.52
CA ASN A 241 6.35 33.48 5.62
C ASN A 241 5.81 33.57 4.20
N PHE A 242 4.70 32.89 3.92
CA PHE A 242 4.00 33.03 2.65
C PHE A 242 2.56 33.47 2.90
N ARG A 243 2.03 34.28 2.00
CA ARG A 243 0.62 34.68 2.01
C ARG A 243 -0.15 33.72 1.12
N LYS A 244 -1.15 33.05 1.68
CA LYS A 244 -2.06 32.16 0.94
C LYS A 244 -3.34 32.91 0.60
N ASP A 245 -3.62 33.08 -0.69
CA ASP A 245 -4.96 33.47 -1.13
C ASP A 245 -5.88 32.25 -1.02
N ARG A 246 -6.75 32.24 -0.01
CA ARG A 246 -7.65 31.12 0.27
C ARG A 246 -8.65 30.89 -0.85
N MET A 247 -9.12 31.95 -1.51
CA MET A 247 -10.11 31.84 -2.57
C MET A 247 -9.47 31.29 -3.83
N ALA A 248 -8.30 31.82 -4.23
CA ALA A 248 -7.56 31.29 -5.37
C ALA A 248 -7.18 29.81 -5.19
N VAL A 249 -6.76 29.41 -3.98
CA VAL A 249 -6.43 28.01 -3.70
C VAL A 249 -7.66 27.11 -3.79
N ARG A 250 -8.80 27.52 -3.20
CA ARG A 250 -10.04 26.75 -3.29
C ARG A 250 -10.50 26.57 -4.73
N GLU A 251 -10.38 27.62 -5.53
CA GLU A 251 -10.70 27.56 -6.96
C GLU A 251 -9.78 26.61 -7.72
N ALA A 252 -8.49 26.60 -7.41
CA ALA A 252 -7.53 25.68 -8.00
C ALA A 252 -7.78 24.22 -7.58
N VAL A 253 -8.10 23.96 -6.31
CA VAL A 253 -8.33 22.61 -5.79
C VAL A 253 -9.55 21.95 -6.43
N VAL A 254 -10.68 22.65 -6.56
CA VAL A 254 -11.87 22.07 -7.22
C VAL A 254 -11.61 21.78 -8.70
N GLN A 255 -10.83 22.63 -9.37
CA GLN A 255 -10.40 22.39 -10.76
C GLN A 255 -9.42 21.22 -10.87
N GLN A 256 -8.48 21.08 -9.93
CA GLN A 256 -7.55 19.94 -9.88
C GLN A 256 -8.31 18.62 -9.68
N ALA A 257 -9.25 18.58 -8.73
CA ALA A 257 -10.10 17.42 -8.49
C ALA A 257 -10.88 17.02 -9.75
N TRP A 258 -11.48 18.00 -10.43
CA TRP A 258 -12.20 17.78 -11.67
C TRP A 258 -11.30 17.27 -12.80
N THR A 259 -10.16 17.93 -13.01
CA THR A 259 -9.20 17.61 -14.10
C THR A 259 -8.58 16.22 -13.91
N LEU A 260 -8.34 15.82 -12.67
CA LEU A 260 -7.82 14.49 -12.36
C LEU A 260 -8.78 13.40 -12.87
N LEU A 261 -10.07 13.53 -12.58
CA LEU A 261 -11.07 12.55 -13.07
C LEU A 261 -11.29 12.66 -14.57
N ASP A 262 -11.31 13.87 -15.13
CA ASP A 262 -11.44 14.08 -16.58
C ASP A 262 -10.39 13.28 -17.38
N ARG A 263 -9.16 13.18 -16.85
CA ARG A 263 -8.04 12.48 -17.51
C ARG A 263 -7.97 10.99 -17.23
N MET A 264 -8.42 10.55 -16.07
CA MET A 264 -8.05 9.24 -15.52
C MET A 264 -9.25 8.36 -15.17
N PHE A 265 -10.49 8.88 -15.26
CA PHE A 265 -11.66 8.08 -14.97
C PHE A 265 -11.77 6.88 -15.91
N TYR A 266 -12.19 5.74 -15.36
CA TYR A 266 -12.09 4.46 -16.09
C TYR A 266 -12.98 4.36 -17.32
N ASP A 267 -14.12 5.06 -17.33
CA ASP A 267 -15.03 5.15 -18.46
C ASP A 267 -14.88 6.52 -19.13
N PRO A 268 -14.30 6.61 -20.35
CA PRO A 268 -14.18 7.89 -21.06
C PRO A 268 -15.54 8.52 -21.41
N GLY A 269 -16.63 7.75 -21.36
CA GLY A 269 -18.00 8.25 -21.51
C GLY A 269 -18.61 8.82 -20.24
N PHE A 270 -17.89 8.80 -19.11
CA PHE A 270 -18.34 9.33 -17.82
C PHE A 270 -19.72 8.79 -17.39
N HIS A 271 -20.02 7.52 -17.69
CA HIS A 271 -21.33 6.89 -17.49
C HIS A 271 -22.51 7.63 -18.16
N GLY A 272 -22.22 8.41 -19.21
CA GLY A 272 -23.19 9.24 -19.91
C GLY A 272 -23.44 10.61 -19.26
N HIS A 273 -22.67 10.98 -18.23
CA HIS A 273 -22.77 12.29 -17.58
C HIS A 273 -21.93 13.35 -18.30
N ASP A 274 -22.44 14.58 -18.38
CA ASP A 274 -21.67 15.73 -18.84
C ASP A 274 -20.75 16.20 -17.71
N TRP A 275 -19.52 15.68 -17.72
CA TRP A 275 -18.57 15.97 -16.65
C TRP A 275 -18.20 17.45 -16.56
N ARG A 276 -18.18 18.16 -17.69
CA ARG A 276 -17.89 19.60 -17.70
C ARG A 276 -18.99 20.40 -17.02
N ALA A 277 -20.26 20.02 -17.24
CA ALA A 277 -21.41 20.65 -16.61
C ALA A 277 -21.41 20.49 -15.08
N SER A 278 -20.92 19.37 -14.55
CA SER A 278 -20.77 19.17 -13.11
C SER A 278 -19.86 20.22 -12.48
N LEU A 279 -18.72 20.55 -13.12
CA LEU A 279 -17.85 21.62 -12.63
C LEU A 279 -18.54 22.99 -12.67
N ASP A 280 -19.23 23.30 -13.76
CA ASP A 280 -19.92 24.59 -13.93
C ASP A 280 -21.03 24.78 -12.88
N LYS A 281 -21.71 23.70 -12.50
CA LYS A 281 -22.74 23.70 -11.47
C LYS A 281 -22.18 23.86 -10.06
N TRP A 282 -21.16 23.08 -9.71
CA TRP A 282 -20.72 22.95 -8.31
C TRP A 282 -19.59 23.89 -7.91
N LYS A 283 -18.73 24.33 -8.84
CA LYS A 283 -17.66 25.28 -8.54
C LYS A 283 -18.20 26.57 -7.89
N PRO A 284 -19.25 27.25 -8.41
CA PRO A 284 -19.78 28.45 -7.77
C PRO A 284 -20.24 28.22 -6.32
N ALA A 285 -20.91 27.10 -6.06
CA ALA A 285 -21.36 26.73 -4.71
C ALA A 285 -20.18 26.44 -3.77
N ALA A 286 -19.18 25.69 -4.23
CA ALA A 286 -17.95 25.44 -3.47
C ALA A 286 -17.22 26.75 -3.13
N MET A 287 -17.20 27.73 -4.04
CA MET A 287 -16.57 29.03 -3.78
C MET A 287 -17.32 29.86 -2.72
N LEU A 288 -18.62 29.66 -2.54
CA LEU A 288 -19.41 30.34 -1.51
C LEU A 288 -19.38 29.65 -0.13
N ALA A 289 -18.79 28.45 -0.05
CA ALA A 289 -18.73 27.66 1.18
C ALA A 289 -18.03 28.41 2.33
N SER A 290 -18.71 28.49 3.48
CA SER A 290 -18.21 29.23 4.66
C SER A 290 -17.19 28.41 5.44
N THR A 291 -17.42 27.10 5.57
CA THR A 291 -16.55 26.19 6.29
C THR A 291 -15.69 25.35 5.35
N ARG A 292 -14.80 24.52 5.89
CA ARG A 292 -14.00 23.57 5.11
C ARG A 292 -14.84 22.35 4.74
N GLU A 293 -15.72 21.97 5.65
CA GLU A 293 -16.68 20.89 5.60
C GLU A 293 -17.68 21.15 4.47
N ASP A 294 -18.29 22.35 4.45
CA ASP A 294 -19.20 22.78 3.38
C ASP A 294 -18.49 22.73 2.02
N TYR A 295 -17.23 23.20 1.95
CA TYR A 295 -16.46 23.17 0.71
C TYR A 295 -16.23 21.73 0.25
N GLY A 296 -15.80 20.85 1.16
CA GLY A 296 -15.57 19.44 0.88
C GLY A 296 -16.85 18.71 0.49
N GLU A 297 -17.99 19.08 1.07
CA GLU A 297 -19.30 18.58 0.68
C GLU A 297 -19.65 19.01 -0.74
N MET A 298 -19.54 20.29 -1.09
CA MET A 298 -19.82 20.76 -2.46
C MET A 298 -18.93 20.06 -3.51
N VAL A 299 -17.65 19.82 -3.18
CA VAL A 299 -16.76 19.04 -4.07
C VAL A 299 -17.21 17.58 -4.15
N ASN A 300 -17.61 16.95 -3.04
CA ASN A 300 -18.13 15.58 -3.06
C ASN A 300 -19.46 15.44 -3.81
N TRP A 301 -20.34 16.45 -3.76
CA TRP A 301 -21.56 16.48 -4.57
C TRP A 301 -21.24 16.57 -6.06
N MET A 302 -20.22 17.35 -6.46
CA MET A 302 -19.70 17.35 -7.83
C MET A 302 -19.21 15.96 -8.24
N LEU A 303 -18.35 15.34 -7.43
CA LEU A 303 -17.82 14.00 -7.71
C LEU A 303 -18.98 12.99 -7.80
N GLY A 304 -19.94 13.04 -6.88
CA GLY A 304 -21.08 12.13 -6.82
C GLY A 304 -21.98 12.13 -8.05
N GLU A 305 -21.99 13.19 -8.87
CA GLU A 305 -22.74 13.20 -10.13
C GLU A 305 -22.26 12.13 -11.12
N MET A 306 -21.02 11.65 -11.01
CA MET A 306 -20.49 10.58 -11.86
C MET A 306 -21.15 9.22 -11.59
N ASN A 307 -21.85 9.06 -10.45
CA ASN A 307 -22.46 7.79 -10.02
C ASN A 307 -21.50 6.59 -10.08
N ALA A 308 -20.29 6.78 -9.56
CA ALA A 308 -19.22 5.78 -9.59
C ALA A 308 -18.69 5.48 -8.18
N SER A 309 -18.31 4.22 -7.96
CA SER A 309 -17.70 3.78 -6.72
C SER A 309 -16.26 4.28 -6.56
N HIS A 310 -15.71 4.11 -5.35
CA HIS A 310 -14.30 4.36 -5.05
C HIS A 310 -13.81 5.78 -5.36
N MET A 311 -14.65 6.77 -5.08
CA MET A 311 -14.41 8.18 -5.36
C MET A 311 -14.74 9.03 -4.14
N GLY A 312 -14.03 10.13 -3.96
CA GLY A 312 -14.31 11.07 -2.89
C GLY A 312 -13.21 12.10 -2.69
N TYR A 313 -13.59 13.24 -2.14
CA TYR A 313 -12.71 14.31 -1.69
C TYR A 313 -12.61 14.28 -0.17
N TYR A 314 -11.38 14.32 0.34
CA TYR A 314 -11.07 14.23 1.76
C TYR A 314 -10.19 15.40 2.17
N SER A 315 -10.63 16.15 3.17
CA SER A 315 -9.86 17.24 3.75
C SER A 315 -9.28 16.82 5.10
N PHE A 316 -7.97 16.95 5.30
CA PHE A 316 -7.32 16.57 6.56
C PHE A 316 -7.14 17.74 7.53
N GLY A 317 -7.72 17.64 8.73
CA GLY A 317 -7.63 18.61 9.83
C GLY A 317 -9.01 18.87 10.43
N ARG A 318 -9.06 19.03 11.75
CA ARG A 318 -10.31 19.15 12.52
C ARG A 318 -10.79 20.60 12.57
N SER A 319 -12.10 20.79 12.72
CA SER A 319 -12.64 22.08 13.14
C SER A 319 -12.24 22.36 14.59
N ALA A 320 -12.17 23.63 14.99
CA ALA A 320 -11.85 24.00 16.38
C ALA A 320 -12.83 23.38 17.40
N ALA A 321 -14.09 23.12 17.01
CA ALA A 321 -15.08 22.47 17.86
C ALA A 321 -14.79 20.96 18.06
N GLU A 322 -14.35 20.28 16.99
CA GLU A 322 -14.01 18.85 17.01
C GLU A 322 -12.70 18.56 17.75
N GLU A 323 -11.82 19.56 17.90
CA GLU A 323 -10.61 19.45 18.72
C GLU A 323 -10.90 19.53 20.23
N THR A 324 -11.96 20.24 20.64
CA THR A 324 -12.23 20.50 22.06
C THR A 324 -13.20 19.51 22.73
N ASP A 325 -14.00 18.76 21.96
CA ASP A 325 -15.05 17.88 22.50
C ASP A 325 -15.01 16.47 21.88
N ASN A 326 -14.05 15.64 22.32
CA ASN A 326 -13.93 14.25 21.85
C ASN A 326 -13.63 13.27 23.00
N PRO A 327 -14.51 13.17 24.02
CA PRO A 327 -14.34 12.17 25.06
C PRO A 327 -14.57 10.75 24.50
N SER A 328 -13.61 9.86 24.71
CA SER A 328 -13.73 8.45 24.32
C SER A 328 -14.59 7.68 25.32
N MET A 329 -15.60 6.98 24.82
CA MET A 329 -16.51 6.17 25.64
C MET A 329 -15.82 4.87 26.06
N GLY A 330 -15.91 4.52 27.34
CA GLY A 330 -15.46 3.22 27.83
C GLY A 330 -16.46 2.10 27.53
N LEU A 331 -16.00 1.05 26.88
CA LEU A 331 -16.75 -0.18 26.63
C LEU A 331 -16.30 -1.27 27.61
N LEU A 332 -17.26 -1.84 28.34
CA LEU A 332 -17.01 -2.91 29.30
C LEU A 332 -16.73 -4.26 28.60
N GLY A 333 -17.32 -4.46 27.41
CA GLY A 333 -17.28 -5.75 26.72
C GLY A 333 -18.44 -6.68 27.07
N VAL A 334 -19.62 -6.11 27.26
CA VAL A 334 -20.85 -6.85 27.53
C VAL A 334 -21.91 -6.49 26.49
N LEU A 335 -22.81 -7.43 26.24
CA LEU A 335 -24.11 -7.15 25.63
C LEU A 335 -25.12 -6.88 26.73
N TRP A 336 -26.02 -5.94 26.49
CA TRP A 336 -27.07 -5.58 27.44
C TRP A 336 -28.35 -6.36 27.16
N ASP A 337 -29.14 -6.58 28.19
CA ASP A 337 -30.49 -7.07 28.07
C ASP A 337 -31.47 -5.90 27.98
N ASP A 338 -31.89 -5.56 26.75
CA ASP A 338 -32.79 -4.43 26.51
C ASP A 338 -34.23 -4.68 27.01
N SER A 339 -34.58 -5.92 27.38
CA SER A 339 -35.87 -6.24 27.98
C SER A 339 -35.92 -5.91 29.48
N TYR A 340 -34.77 -5.73 30.13
CA TYR A 340 -34.69 -5.44 31.55
C TYR A 340 -35.15 -4.00 31.87
N GLN A 341 -36.12 -3.88 32.78
CA GLN A 341 -36.74 -2.61 33.17
C GLN A 341 -36.46 -2.21 34.63
N GLY A 342 -35.59 -2.94 35.33
CA GLY A 342 -35.25 -2.61 36.71
C GLY A 342 -34.20 -1.50 36.83
N ALA A 343 -33.77 -1.21 38.06
CA ALA A 343 -32.64 -0.30 38.30
C ALA A 343 -31.34 -0.89 37.72
N GLY A 344 -30.47 -0.03 37.18
CA GLY A 344 -29.23 -0.46 36.52
C GLY A 344 -29.41 -1.00 35.10
N ARG A 345 -28.32 -1.52 34.52
CA ARG A 345 -28.34 -2.26 33.24
C ARG A 345 -27.94 -3.71 33.47
N ARG A 346 -28.78 -4.64 33.03
CA ARG A 346 -28.54 -6.09 33.13
C ARG A 346 -27.66 -6.59 31.98
N VAL A 347 -26.61 -7.33 32.32
CA VAL A 347 -25.73 -8.01 31.37
C VAL A 347 -26.47 -9.21 30.78
N SER A 348 -26.65 -9.25 29.45
CA SER A 348 -27.15 -10.43 28.74
C SER A 348 -26.02 -11.42 28.44
N GLU A 349 -24.86 -10.90 28.02
CA GLU A 349 -23.69 -11.70 27.70
C GLU A 349 -22.41 -10.93 28.01
N VAL A 350 -21.37 -11.64 28.44
CA VAL A 350 -20.02 -11.12 28.51
C VAL A 350 -19.22 -11.60 27.32
N VAL A 351 -18.73 -10.65 26.52
CA VAL A 351 -17.95 -10.95 25.31
C VAL A 351 -16.55 -11.36 25.72
N ALA A 352 -16.08 -12.53 25.27
CA ALA A 352 -14.72 -13.00 25.54
C ALA A 352 -13.65 -12.00 25.06
N GLU A 353 -12.45 -12.05 25.63
CA GLU A 353 -11.32 -11.17 25.25
C GLU A 353 -11.54 -9.67 25.52
N THR A 354 -12.51 -9.32 26.36
CA THR A 354 -12.82 -7.94 26.75
C THR A 354 -12.55 -7.69 28.24
N PRO A 355 -12.57 -6.41 28.71
CA PRO A 355 -12.36 -6.09 30.12
C PRO A 355 -13.28 -6.87 31.07
N ALA A 356 -14.59 -6.94 30.81
CA ALA A 356 -15.56 -7.62 31.67
C ALA A 356 -15.38 -9.14 31.74
N ALA A 357 -14.61 -9.75 30.83
CA ALA A 357 -14.30 -11.18 30.83
C ALA A 357 -13.04 -11.53 31.65
N ARG A 358 -12.30 -10.53 32.15
CA ARG A 358 -11.07 -10.76 32.91
C ARG A 358 -11.38 -11.18 34.35
N ALA A 359 -10.55 -12.05 34.91
CA ALA A 359 -10.77 -12.58 36.25
C ALA A 359 -10.82 -11.52 37.36
N ASP A 360 -10.12 -10.40 37.19
CA ASP A 360 -10.05 -9.28 38.14
C ASP A 360 -11.25 -8.32 38.08
N SER A 361 -11.99 -8.35 36.97
CA SER A 361 -13.10 -7.43 36.67
C SER A 361 -14.32 -8.16 36.12
N LEU A 362 -14.44 -9.43 36.51
CA LEU A 362 -15.39 -10.38 35.95
C LEU A 362 -16.83 -9.92 36.20
N LEU A 363 -17.53 -9.74 35.09
CA LEU A 363 -18.98 -9.75 35.05
C LEU A 363 -19.46 -11.10 34.54
N VAL A 364 -20.71 -11.44 34.83
CA VAL A 364 -21.37 -12.63 34.29
C VAL A 364 -22.76 -12.27 33.76
N ALA A 365 -23.31 -13.11 32.88
CA ALA A 365 -24.69 -12.95 32.44
C ALA A 365 -25.64 -12.95 33.65
N GLY A 366 -26.54 -11.97 33.69
CA GLY A 366 -27.46 -11.73 34.80
C GLY A 366 -26.98 -10.70 35.82
N ASP A 367 -25.69 -10.35 35.88
CA ASP A 367 -25.22 -9.22 36.70
C ASP A 367 -25.94 -7.93 36.28
N VAL A 368 -26.25 -7.06 37.25
CA VAL A 368 -26.88 -5.75 37.03
C VAL A 368 -25.93 -4.65 37.47
N VAL A 369 -25.51 -3.81 36.52
CA VAL A 369 -24.66 -2.64 36.81
C VAL A 369 -25.53 -1.47 37.24
N LEU A 370 -25.51 -1.16 38.54
CA LEU A 370 -26.35 -0.16 39.18
C LEU A 370 -25.76 1.26 39.11
N ALA A 371 -24.43 1.39 39.12
CA ALA A 371 -23.76 2.69 39.13
C ALA A 371 -22.37 2.63 38.50
N VAL A 372 -21.91 3.76 37.96
CA VAL A 372 -20.57 3.97 37.41
C VAL A 372 -19.92 5.15 38.13
N ASN A 373 -18.76 4.93 38.76
CA ASN A 373 -18.03 5.94 39.54
C ASN A 373 -18.93 6.67 40.57
N GLY A 374 -19.80 5.92 41.24
CA GLY A 374 -20.75 6.44 42.22
C GLY A 374 -21.97 7.16 41.63
N SER A 375 -22.03 7.37 40.31
CA SER A 375 -23.22 7.89 39.62
C SER A 375 -24.17 6.75 39.30
N GLN A 376 -25.36 6.78 39.90
CA GLN A 376 -26.39 5.77 39.67
C GLN A 376 -26.92 5.82 38.24
N TYR A 377 -27.27 4.65 37.71
CA TYR A 377 -28.01 4.52 36.47
C TYR A 377 -29.50 4.39 36.78
N ASP A 378 -30.27 5.42 36.45
CA ASP A 378 -31.73 5.39 36.50
C ASP A 378 -32.29 4.78 35.20
N GLN A 379 -33.47 4.16 35.30
CA GLN A 379 -34.15 3.59 34.14
C GLN A 379 -34.42 4.68 33.10
N GLY A 380 -33.96 4.46 31.86
CA GLY A 380 -34.07 5.43 30.77
C GLY A 380 -32.97 6.49 30.73
N ASP A 381 -32.01 6.47 31.66
CA ASP A 381 -30.82 7.32 31.58
C ASP A 381 -29.95 6.92 30.37
N ASN A 382 -29.21 7.91 29.87
CA ASN A 382 -28.27 7.71 28.79
C ASN A 382 -26.99 7.04 29.32
N TRP A 383 -26.87 5.73 29.10
CA TRP A 383 -25.68 4.95 29.47
C TRP A 383 -24.37 5.57 28.97
N ALA A 384 -24.38 6.16 27.77
CA ALA A 384 -23.21 6.81 27.18
C ALA A 384 -22.68 7.96 28.05
N ARG A 385 -23.55 8.67 28.78
CA ARG A 385 -23.17 9.76 29.68
C ARG A 385 -22.30 9.25 30.83
N LEU A 386 -22.66 8.11 31.42
CA LEU A 386 -21.92 7.49 32.52
C LEU A 386 -20.57 6.92 32.07
N MET A 387 -20.49 6.46 30.82
CA MET A 387 -19.27 5.87 30.26
C MET A 387 -18.39 6.86 29.49
N SER A 388 -18.82 8.11 29.34
CA SER A 388 -18.05 9.13 28.64
C SER A 388 -16.75 9.43 29.39
N GLY A 389 -15.61 9.35 28.71
CA GLY A 389 -14.28 9.59 29.30
C GLY A 389 -13.73 8.46 30.16
N THR A 390 -14.42 7.32 30.28
CA THR A 390 -13.95 6.18 31.08
C THR A 390 -13.02 5.24 30.31
N ALA A 391 -12.87 5.41 28.99
CA ALA A 391 -11.97 4.59 28.17
C ALA A 391 -10.53 4.67 28.68
N GLY A 392 -9.94 3.51 29.00
CA GLY A 392 -8.58 3.40 29.52
C GLY A 392 -8.41 3.84 30.98
N GLN A 393 -9.46 4.35 31.63
CA GLN A 393 -9.44 4.81 33.01
C GLN A 393 -9.92 3.71 33.97
N GLU A 394 -9.38 3.70 35.19
CA GLU A 394 -9.94 2.86 36.24
C GLU A 394 -11.34 3.37 36.60
N THR A 395 -12.32 2.47 36.53
CA THR A 395 -13.75 2.76 36.69
C THR A 395 -14.33 1.81 37.73
N TYR A 396 -15.10 2.34 38.66
CA TYR A 396 -15.74 1.56 39.72
C TYR A 396 -17.21 1.34 39.40
N LEU A 397 -17.61 0.08 39.28
CA LEU A 397 -18.99 -0.32 39.06
C LEU A 397 -19.61 -0.81 40.37
N ALA A 398 -20.81 -0.35 40.69
CA ALA A 398 -21.65 -1.06 41.67
C ALA A 398 -22.46 -2.11 40.92
N VAL A 399 -22.25 -3.39 41.24
CA VAL A 399 -22.85 -4.52 40.54
C VAL A 399 -23.65 -5.35 41.52
N GLU A 400 -24.92 -5.57 41.21
CA GLU A 400 -25.74 -6.58 41.88
C GLU A 400 -25.59 -7.91 41.12
N ASP A 401 -25.24 -8.96 41.84
CA ASP A 401 -25.10 -10.29 41.27
C ASP A 401 -26.44 -11.03 41.15
N VAL A 402 -26.42 -12.20 40.52
CA VAL A 402 -27.63 -13.02 40.31
C VAL A 402 -28.30 -13.50 41.61
N SER A 403 -27.61 -13.41 42.75
CA SER A 403 -28.16 -13.73 44.07
C SER A 403 -28.75 -12.52 44.79
N GLY A 404 -28.58 -11.31 44.24
CA GLY A 404 -28.98 -10.04 44.82
C GLY A 404 -27.92 -9.41 45.73
N GLU A 405 -26.70 -9.95 45.79
CA GLU A 405 -25.60 -9.36 46.56
C GLU A 405 -24.94 -8.25 45.75
N THR A 406 -24.75 -7.08 46.37
CA THR A 406 -24.05 -5.96 45.73
C THR A 406 -22.55 -6.02 46.03
N ARG A 407 -21.75 -5.95 44.97
CA ARG A 407 -20.28 -5.86 45.02
C ARG A 407 -19.78 -4.68 44.21
N GLN A 408 -18.61 -4.16 44.60
CA GLN A 408 -17.89 -3.19 43.78
C GLN A 408 -16.95 -3.94 42.83
N VAL A 409 -17.05 -3.66 41.53
CA VAL A 409 -16.13 -4.18 40.50
C VAL A 409 -15.27 -3.04 40.00
N THR A 410 -13.95 -3.18 40.12
CA THR A 410 -12.99 -2.25 39.52
C THR A 410 -12.62 -2.75 38.13
N ILE A 411 -12.84 -1.93 37.10
CA ILE A 411 -12.62 -2.31 35.70
C ILE A 411 -11.89 -1.19 34.96
N ARG A 412 -11.13 -1.55 33.91
CA ARG A 412 -10.53 -0.59 32.98
C ARG A 412 -11.17 -0.77 31.60
N PRO A 413 -12.19 0.03 31.23
CA PRO A 413 -12.88 -0.09 29.95
C PRO A 413 -11.95 0.16 28.75
N THR A 414 -12.30 -0.40 27.60
CA THR A 414 -11.59 -0.19 26.32
C THR A 414 -12.35 0.80 25.43
N SER A 415 -11.69 1.46 24.49
CA SER A 415 -12.36 2.32 23.50
C SER A 415 -12.99 1.55 22.34
N SER A 416 -12.66 0.27 22.16
CA SER A 416 -13.21 -0.59 21.11
C SER A 416 -13.25 -2.06 21.54
N ILE A 417 -14.30 -2.76 21.15
CA ILE A 417 -14.47 -4.23 21.31
C ILE A 417 -14.72 -4.92 19.96
N ASN A 418 -14.50 -4.24 18.84
CA ASN A 418 -14.88 -4.74 17.50
C ASN A 418 -14.22 -6.09 17.18
N THR A 419 -12.94 -6.26 17.49
CA THR A 419 -12.23 -7.54 17.29
C THR A 419 -12.83 -8.68 18.10
N ALA A 420 -13.22 -8.43 19.36
CA ALA A 420 -13.84 -9.43 20.21
C ALA A 420 -15.25 -9.81 19.70
N LEU A 421 -16.03 -8.83 19.24
CA LEU A 421 -17.32 -9.07 18.60
C LEU A 421 -17.18 -9.86 17.29
N TYR A 422 -16.14 -9.57 16.52
CA TYR A 422 -15.81 -10.32 15.31
C TYR A 422 -15.47 -11.79 15.61
N HIS A 423 -14.59 -12.04 16.58
CA HIS A 423 -14.26 -13.41 17.01
C HIS A 423 -15.50 -14.16 17.53
N ARG A 424 -16.38 -13.46 18.27
CA ARG A 424 -17.67 -14.01 18.72
C ARG A 424 -18.55 -14.41 17.53
N TYR A 425 -18.71 -13.53 16.54
CA TYR A 425 -19.48 -13.81 15.31
C TYR A 425 -18.93 -15.05 14.57
N GLU A 426 -17.62 -15.12 14.39
CA GLU A 426 -16.98 -16.25 13.72
C GLU A 426 -17.19 -17.56 14.50
N ALA A 427 -17.04 -17.54 15.82
CA ALA A 427 -17.23 -18.72 16.67
C ALA A 427 -18.66 -19.26 16.63
N ILE A 428 -19.67 -18.37 16.69
CA ILE A 428 -21.09 -18.74 16.61
C ILE A 428 -21.40 -19.33 15.24
N SER A 429 -20.94 -18.69 14.17
CA SER A 429 -21.18 -19.13 12.80
C SER A 429 -20.53 -20.50 12.53
N ARG A 430 -19.27 -20.67 12.94
CA ARG A 430 -18.56 -21.95 12.83
C ARG A 430 -19.29 -23.07 13.58
N LYS A 431 -19.70 -22.82 14.83
CA LYS A 431 -20.43 -23.80 15.65
C LYS A 431 -21.74 -24.21 14.98
N ARG A 432 -22.50 -23.25 14.43
CA ARG A 432 -23.75 -23.53 13.69
C ARG A 432 -23.50 -24.43 12.48
N VAL A 433 -22.46 -24.16 11.70
CA VAL A 433 -22.08 -24.98 10.53
C VAL A 433 -21.66 -26.38 10.97
N GLU A 434 -20.83 -26.51 12.00
CA GLU A 434 -20.40 -27.80 12.52
C GLU A 434 -21.59 -28.63 13.01
N GLU A 435 -22.50 -28.06 13.80
CA GLU A 435 -23.67 -28.77 14.33
C GLU A 435 -24.65 -29.17 13.23
N LYS A 436 -25.01 -28.25 12.32
CA LYS A 436 -26.02 -28.52 11.30
C LYS A 436 -25.52 -29.36 10.12
N SER A 437 -24.20 -29.42 9.89
CA SER A 437 -23.61 -30.26 8.85
C SER A 437 -23.14 -31.62 9.35
N ASP A 438 -23.39 -31.97 10.62
CA ASP A 438 -22.83 -33.15 11.28
C ASP A 438 -21.29 -33.21 11.15
N ASN A 439 -20.67 -32.05 11.38
CA ASN A 439 -19.23 -31.80 11.28
C ASN A 439 -18.63 -32.02 9.88
N ARG A 440 -19.43 -32.18 8.81
CA ARG A 440 -18.96 -32.46 7.44
C ARG A 440 -18.48 -31.23 6.68
N LEU A 441 -18.95 -30.05 7.04
CA LEU A 441 -18.52 -28.78 6.43
C LEU A 441 -17.59 -28.00 7.37
N GLY A 442 -16.59 -27.34 6.76
CA GLY A 442 -15.79 -26.30 7.42
C GLY A 442 -16.40 -24.92 7.21
N TYR A 443 -16.06 -23.96 8.05
CA TYR A 443 -16.47 -22.56 7.93
C TYR A 443 -15.26 -21.64 8.06
N ILE A 444 -15.11 -20.69 7.15
CA ILE A 444 -14.15 -19.59 7.24
C ILE A 444 -14.84 -18.31 6.84
N HIS A 445 -14.73 -17.28 7.67
CA HIS A 445 -15.09 -15.92 7.31
C HIS A 445 -13.85 -15.13 6.86
N ILE A 446 -13.97 -14.38 5.76
CA ILE A 446 -12.94 -13.45 5.31
C ILE A 446 -13.44 -12.04 5.60
N GLU A 447 -12.93 -11.40 6.65
CA GLU A 447 -13.37 -10.07 7.11
C GLU A 447 -13.03 -8.93 6.15
N SER A 448 -11.87 -8.98 5.51
CA SER A 448 -11.47 -8.02 4.49
C SER A 448 -10.47 -8.65 3.53
N MET A 449 -10.29 -8.08 2.33
CA MET A 449 -9.30 -8.55 1.35
C MET A 449 -7.95 -7.85 1.56
N SER A 450 -7.41 -7.97 2.77
CA SER A 450 -6.07 -7.44 3.12
C SER A 450 -5.12 -8.59 3.47
N THR A 451 -3.85 -8.26 3.76
CA THR A 451 -2.84 -9.32 3.96
C THR A 451 -3.04 -10.11 5.24
N ASP A 452 -3.41 -9.47 6.34
CA ASP A 452 -3.61 -10.19 7.60
C ASP A 452 -4.75 -11.22 7.48
N PRO A 453 -5.95 -10.88 6.96
CA PRO A 453 -6.98 -11.86 6.63
C PRO A 453 -6.56 -12.93 5.61
N LEU A 454 -5.72 -12.61 4.62
CA LEU A 454 -5.19 -13.60 3.68
C LEU A 454 -4.34 -14.66 4.41
N LEU A 455 -3.45 -14.21 5.30
CA LEU A 455 -2.59 -15.10 6.09
C LEU A 455 -3.43 -15.92 7.08
N GLU A 456 -4.43 -15.30 7.70
CA GLU A 456 -5.41 -16.00 8.54
C GLU A 456 -6.22 -17.01 7.76
N PHE A 457 -6.69 -16.68 6.55
CA PHE A 457 -7.36 -17.62 5.65
C PHE A 457 -6.46 -18.82 5.36
N GLN A 458 -5.19 -18.60 5.02
CA GLN A 458 -4.23 -19.68 4.77
C GLN A 458 -4.04 -20.58 6.01
N ARG A 459 -3.94 -20.01 7.21
CA ARG A 459 -3.84 -20.77 8.48
C ARG A 459 -5.11 -21.57 8.74
N LYS A 460 -6.27 -20.92 8.62
CA LYS A 460 -7.59 -21.51 8.87
C LYS A 460 -7.96 -22.56 7.83
N LEU A 461 -7.43 -22.49 6.60
CA LEU A 461 -7.76 -23.46 5.55
C LEU A 461 -7.48 -24.90 5.96
N PHE A 462 -6.40 -25.15 6.71
CA PHE A 462 -6.12 -26.46 7.27
C PHE A 462 -6.98 -26.76 8.49
N ALA A 463 -7.05 -25.85 9.46
CA ALA A 463 -7.77 -26.07 10.71
C ALA A 463 -9.29 -26.28 10.49
N ALA A 464 -9.91 -25.47 9.62
CA ALA A 464 -11.31 -25.56 9.27
C ALA A 464 -11.58 -26.66 8.24
N GLY A 465 -10.58 -27.09 7.46
CA GLY A 465 -10.72 -28.10 6.42
C GLY A 465 -10.43 -29.53 6.87
N GLU A 466 -9.75 -29.73 8.01
CA GLU A 466 -9.37 -31.04 8.53
C GLU A 466 -10.60 -31.92 8.76
N GLY A 467 -10.60 -33.12 8.15
CA GLY A 467 -11.73 -34.05 8.22
C GLY A 467 -13.01 -33.61 7.47
N LYS A 468 -13.05 -32.40 6.90
CA LYS A 468 -14.25 -31.87 6.23
C LYS A 468 -14.36 -32.32 4.78
N GLU A 469 -15.58 -32.45 4.29
CA GLU A 469 -15.92 -32.83 2.92
C GLU A 469 -16.14 -31.60 2.02
N GLY A 470 -16.43 -30.44 2.59
CA GLY A 470 -16.64 -29.17 1.89
C GLY A 470 -16.35 -27.97 2.78
N LEU A 471 -16.28 -26.78 2.18
CA LEU A 471 -15.97 -25.53 2.89
C LEU A 471 -17.00 -24.44 2.56
N LEU A 472 -17.55 -23.81 3.60
CA LEU A 472 -18.31 -22.58 3.49
C LEU A 472 -17.36 -21.39 3.69
N ILE A 473 -17.33 -20.49 2.72
CA ILE A 473 -16.52 -19.28 2.76
C ILE A 473 -17.48 -18.08 2.83
N ASP A 474 -17.49 -17.39 3.95
CA ASP A 474 -18.36 -16.23 4.17
C ASP A 474 -17.59 -14.94 3.91
N VAL A 475 -18.11 -14.13 2.99
CA VAL A 475 -17.61 -12.79 2.62
C VAL A 475 -18.67 -11.70 2.83
N ARG A 476 -19.73 -11.98 3.59
CA ARG A 476 -20.66 -10.95 4.08
C ARG A 476 -19.89 -9.93 4.91
N GLU A 477 -20.31 -8.67 4.87
CA GLU A 477 -19.65 -7.56 5.59
C GLU A 477 -18.18 -7.31 5.21
N ASN A 478 -17.66 -7.96 4.15
CA ASN A 478 -16.29 -7.76 3.69
C ASN A 478 -16.17 -6.48 2.85
N GLY A 479 -15.51 -5.47 3.41
CA GLY A 479 -15.30 -4.17 2.78
C GLY A 479 -14.29 -4.13 1.61
N GLY A 480 -13.77 -5.28 1.17
CA GLY A 480 -12.86 -5.39 0.03
C GLY A 480 -11.38 -5.18 0.38
N GLY A 481 -10.58 -4.78 -0.62
CA GLY A 481 -9.11 -4.73 -0.54
C GLY A 481 -8.44 -5.15 -1.87
N TRP A 482 -7.49 -6.09 -1.83
CA TRP A 482 -6.68 -6.47 -2.99
C TRP A 482 -6.21 -7.94 -3.06
N THR A 483 -6.54 -8.78 -2.08
CA THR A 483 -5.97 -10.15 -1.95
C THR A 483 -6.78 -11.26 -2.63
N THR A 484 -7.87 -10.96 -3.33
CA THR A 484 -8.75 -11.94 -3.97
C THR A 484 -8.02 -12.94 -4.85
N ASP A 485 -7.14 -12.48 -5.75
CA ASP A 485 -6.42 -13.39 -6.66
C ASP A 485 -5.53 -14.38 -5.91
N MET A 486 -4.94 -13.96 -4.78
CA MET A 486 -4.16 -14.84 -3.91
C MET A 486 -5.05 -15.89 -3.25
N VAL A 487 -6.22 -15.50 -2.72
CA VAL A 487 -7.22 -16.45 -2.20
C VAL A 487 -7.65 -17.45 -3.29
N LEU A 488 -7.89 -16.97 -4.51
CA LEU A 488 -8.27 -17.82 -5.64
C LEU A 488 -7.20 -18.84 -6.00
N THR A 489 -5.90 -18.53 -5.86
CA THR A 489 -4.84 -19.55 -6.08
C THR A 489 -4.99 -20.74 -5.13
N MET A 490 -5.43 -20.52 -3.89
CA MET A 490 -5.65 -21.58 -2.91
C MET A 490 -6.85 -22.46 -3.29
N LEU A 491 -7.86 -21.86 -3.91
CA LEU A 491 -9.12 -22.55 -4.21
C LEU A 491 -9.15 -23.19 -5.60
N THR A 492 -8.43 -22.66 -6.58
CA THR A 492 -8.56 -23.05 -7.99
C THR A 492 -7.41 -23.95 -8.49
N THR A 493 -6.37 -24.16 -7.68
CA THR A 493 -5.25 -25.03 -8.03
C THR A 493 -5.70 -26.47 -8.27
N ARG A 494 -5.46 -26.99 -9.48
CA ARG A 494 -5.75 -28.38 -9.86
C ARG A 494 -4.54 -29.30 -9.61
N ASN A 495 -4.80 -30.51 -9.14
CA ASN A 495 -3.78 -31.54 -9.04
C ASN A 495 -3.42 -32.04 -10.44
N HIS A 496 -2.14 -32.00 -10.84
CA HIS A 496 -1.66 -32.61 -12.09
C HIS A 496 -1.25 -34.08 -11.93
N ALA A 497 -1.18 -34.57 -10.69
CA ALA A 497 -0.84 -35.93 -10.34
C ALA A 497 -1.41 -36.27 -8.96
N PHE A 498 -1.38 -37.55 -8.60
CA PHE A 498 -1.50 -37.99 -7.22
C PHE A 498 -0.15 -38.58 -6.77
N THR A 499 0.10 -38.54 -5.48
CA THR A 499 1.27 -39.14 -4.84
C THR A 499 0.81 -40.14 -3.79
N ILE A 500 1.60 -41.20 -3.60
CA ILE A 500 1.33 -42.26 -2.63
C ILE A 500 2.63 -42.47 -1.86
N PRO A 501 2.75 -41.96 -0.62
CA PRO A 501 3.90 -42.26 0.21
C PRO A 501 3.83 -43.70 0.73
N ARG A 502 4.99 -44.31 1.03
CA ARG A 502 5.04 -45.63 1.64
C ARG A 502 4.30 -45.61 2.98
N GLY A 503 3.17 -46.31 3.06
CA GLY A 503 2.35 -46.43 4.28
C GLY A 503 1.38 -45.26 4.54
N GLY A 504 1.17 -44.36 3.58
CA GLY A 504 0.16 -43.29 3.70
C GLY A 504 -0.91 -43.34 2.62
N GLY A 505 -1.87 -42.41 2.73
CA GLY A 505 -2.98 -42.27 1.78
C GLY A 505 -2.60 -41.61 0.45
N VAL A 506 -3.50 -41.72 -0.53
CA VAL A 506 -3.39 -41.01 -1.82
C VAL A 506 -3.60 -39.51 -1.61
N GLY A 507 -2.70 -38.66 -2.12
CA GLY A 507 -2.84 -37.21 -2.00
C GLY A 507 -1.81 -36.42 -2.80
N TYR A 508 -1.83 -35.09 -2.69
CA TYR A 508 -0.82 -34.21 -3.28
C TYR A 508 0.00 -33.51 -2.17
N PRO A 509 1.34 -33.44 -2.26
CA PRO A 509 2.15 -32.84 -1.21
C PRO A 509 1.95 -31.31 -1.17
N GLN A 510 1.31 -30.82 -0.11
CA GLN A 510 1.01 -29.39 0.07
C GLN A 510 2.29 -28.53 0.16
N GLY A 511 3.38 -29.07 0.73
CA GLY A 511 4.68 -28.39 0.79
C GLY A 511 5.37 -28.17 -0.56
N ARG A 512 4.78 -28.63 -1.68
CA ARG A 512 5.22 -28.31 -3.05
C ARG A 512 4.43 -27.17 -3.69
N ARG A 513 3.55 -26.51 -2.94
CA ARG A 513 2.74 -25.38 -3.40
C ARG A 513 3.16 -24.11 -2.69
N VAL A 514 3.01 -22.98 -3.39
CA VAL A 514 3.25 -21.65 -2.83
C VAL A 514 2.28 -21.36 -1.69
N PHE A 515 1.00 -21.71 -1.89
CA PHE A 515 -0.04 -21.61 -0.87
C PHE A 515 -0.62 -22.98 -0.53
N ALA A 516 -1.21 -23.06 0.68
CA ALA A 516 -2.14 -24.11 1.02
C ALA A 516 -3.29 -24.14 0.01
N THR A 517 -3.85 -25.32 -0.26
CA THR A 517 -4.89 -25.45 -1.28
C THR A 517 -6.05 -26.33 -0.87
N TRP A 518 -7.24 -25.94 -1.32
CA TRP A 518 -8.49 -26.65 -1.08
C TRP A 518 -9.12 -27.09 -2.40
N THR A 519 -9.23 -28.41 -2.58
CA THR A 519 -9.70 -29.03 -3.83
C THR A 519 -11.11 -29.60 -3.72
N LYS A 520 -11.67 -29.70 -2.51
CA LYS A 520 -13.04 -30.17 -2.29
C LYS A 520 -14.07 -29.06 -2.58
N PRO A 521 -15.39 -29.36 -2.63
CA PRO A 521 -16.42 -28.35 -2.88
C PRO A 521 -16.33 -27.11 -1.98
N VAL A 522 -16.73 -25.97 -2.53
CA VAL A 522 -16.89 -24.71 -1.78
C VAL A 522 -18.25 -24.10 -2.07
N VAL A 523 -18.82 -23.43 -1.07
CA VAL A 523 -19.97 -22.54 -1.22
C VAL A 523 -19.58 -21.19 -0.63
N VAL A 524 -19.91 -20.11 -1.33
CA VAL A 524 -19.60 -18.75 -0.92
C VAL A 524 -20.86 -18.05 -0.48
N LEU A 525 -20.81 -17.44 0.70
CA LEU A 525 -21.88 -16.62 1.24
C LEU A 525 -21.54 -15.15 1.03
N CYS A 526 -22.45 -14.38 0.42
CA CYS A 526 -22.28 -12.96 0.17
C CYS A 526 -23.57 -12.17 0.42
N ASN A 527 -23.45 -10.87 0.62
CA ASN A 527 -24.58 -9.97 0.76
C ASN A 527 -24.30 -8.61 0.14
N GLU A 528 -25.25 -7.69 0.27
CA GLU A 528 -25.15 -6.31 -0.21
C GLU A 528 -23.96 -5.54 0.38
N ASN A 529 -23.40 -5.97 1.52
CA ASN A 529 -22.23 -5.35 2.15
C ASN A 529 -20.90 -5.99 1.70
N SER A 530 -20.94 -7.09 0.93
CA SER A 530 -19.76 -7.58 0.21
C SER A 530 -19.37 -6.54 -0.85
N TYR A 531 -18.26 -5.83 -0.61
CA TYR A 531 -17.87 -4.63 -1.36
C TYR A 531 -16.52 -4.82 -2.07
N SER A 532 -16.36 -4.24 -3.25
CA SER A 532 -15.08 -4.17 -3.96
C SER A 532 -14.45 -5.55 -4.20
N ASN A 533 -13.26 -5.81 -3.67
CA ASN A 533 -12.55 -7.05 -3.93
C ASN A 533 -13.33 -8.31 -3.43
N ALA A 534 -14.21 -8.20 -2.44
CA ALA A 534 -15.13 -9.28 -2.06
C ALA A 534 -16.14 -9.64 -3.17
N GLU A 535 -16.54 -8.65 -3.97
CA GLU A 535 -17.41 -8.85 -5.12
C GLU A 535 -16.66 -9.50 -6.27
N ILE A 536 -15.43 -9.06 -6.53
CA ILE A 536 -14.53 -9.69 -7.51
C ILE A 536 -14.35 -11.16 -7.13
N PHE A 537 -14.18 -11.48 -5.84
CA PHE A 537 -14.10 -12.86 -5.37
C PHE A 537 -15.38 -13.65 -5.66
N SER A 538 -16.54 -13.09 -5.33
CA SER A 538 -17.84 -13.73 -5.56
C SER A 538 -18.10 -13.98 -7.05
N TRP A 539 -17.87 -12.97 -7.89
CA TRP A 539 -17.93 -13.09 -9.35
C TRP A 539 -16.94 -14.13 -9.87
N SER A 540 -15.72 -14.18 -9.34
CA SER A 540 -14.68 -15.13 -9.77
C SER A 540 -15.06 -16.56 -9.47
N ILE A 541 -15.59 -16.84 -8.27
CA ILE A 541 -16.05 -18.18 -7.89
C ILE A 541 -17.18 -18.65 -8.80
N LYS A 542 -18.15 -17.77 -9.09
CA LYS A 542 -19.25 -18.05 -10.01
C LYS A 542 -18.76 -18.27 -11.45
N THR A 543 -17.97 -17.35 -11.98
CA THR A 543 -17.48 -17.35 -13.37
C THR A 543 -16.57 -18.54 -13.65
N LEU A 544 -15.73 -18.93 -12.69
CA LEU A 544 -14.84 -20.10 -12.82
C LEU A 544 -15.57 -21.43 -12.56
N GLY A 545 -16.85 -21.41 -12.20
CA GLY A 545 -17.61 -22.60 -11.81
C GLY A 545 -17.03 -23.32 -10.59
N ARG A 546 -16.38 -22.57 -9.68
CA ARG A 546 -15.63 -23.15 -8.56
C ARG A 546 -16.55 -23.56 -7.39
N GLY A 547 -17.67 -22.88 -7.23
CA GLY A 547 -18.61 -23.08 -6.14
C GLY A 547 -19.92 -22.35 -6.38
N LYS A 548 -20.89 -22.56 -5.49
CA LYS A 548 -22.19 -21.85 -5.52
C LYS A 548 -22.13 -20.58 -4.68
N ILE A 549 -22.85 -19.55 -5.13
CA ILE A 549 -23.02 -18.30 -4.40
C ILE A 549 -24.40 -18.29 -3.72
N VAL A 550 -24.45 -18.01 -2.42
CA VAL A 550 -25.67 -17.98 -1.61
C VAL A 550 -25.77 -16.62 -0.90
N GLY A 551 -26.97 -16.08 -0.75
CA GLY A 551 -27.23 -14.85 0.02
C GLY A 551 -27.90 -13.77 -0.81
N LYS A 552 -27.41 -12.52 -0.79
CA LYS A 552 -27.95 -11.40 -1.59
C LYS A 552 -26.94 -10.92 -2.63
N LYS A 553 -27.43 -10.19 -3.63
CA LYS A 553 -26.59 -9.53 -4.63
C LYS A 553 -25.57 -8.63 -3.93
N THR A 554 -24.32 -8.67 -4.36
CA THR A 554 -23.27 -7.81 -3.80
C THR A 554 -23.47 -6.34 -4.20
N TYR A 555 -22.67 -5.44 -3.60
CA TYR A 555 -22.90 -3.99 -3.66
C TYR A 555 -22.93 -3.38 -5.09
N GLY A 556 -22.04 -3.83 -5.97
CA GLY A 556 -21.80 -3.30 -7.31
C GLY A 556 -20.76 -2.18 -7.36
N ALA A 557 -19.72 -2.22 -6.53
CA ALA A 557 -18.71 -1.18 -6.45
C ALA A 557 -17.31 -1.78 -6.67
N VAL A 558 -16.77 -1.72 -7.88
CA VAL A 558 -15.58 -2.51 -8.26
C VAL A 558 -14.66 -1.78 -9.25
N ILE A 559 -14.44 -0.49 -9.04
CA ILE A 559 -13.41 0.24 -9.79
C ILE A 559 -12.12 0.26 -8.97
N SER A 560 -11.02 -0.22 -9.56
CA SER A 560 -9.67 0.00 -9.01
C SER A 560 -9.41 1.49 -8.88
N THR A 561 -8.86 1.89 -7.75
CA THR A 561 -8.77 3.30 -7.35
C THR A 561 -7.39 3.64 -6.86
N GLY A 562 -7.02 4.89 -7.08
CA GLY A 562 -5.84 5.54 -6.53
C GLY A 562 -6.26 6.91 -6.01
N GLY A 563 -5.37 7.88 -6.12
CA GLY A 563 -5.73 9.26 -5.86
C GLY A 563 -4.52 10.18 -5.88
N ALA A 564 -4.78 11.44 -5.62
CA ALA A 564 -3.76 12.47 -5.57
C ALA A 564 -4.01 13.43 -4.41
N THR A 565 -2.93 13.98 -3.87
CA THR A 565 -2.98 15.10 -2.92
C THR A 565 -3.08 16.41 -3.71
N MET A 566 -4.03 17.25 -3.35
CA MET A 566 -4.27 18.55 -3.97
C MET A 566 -3.34 19.62 -3.37
N LEU A 567 -3.30 20.80 -4.02
CA LEU A 567 -2.46 21.93 -3.60
C LEU A 567 -2.62 22.36 -2.13
N ASP A 568 -3.82 22.19 -1.55
CA ASP A 568 -4.08 22.55 -0.17
C ASP A 568 -3.86 21.41 0.84
N GLY A 569 -3.37 20.26 0.38
CA GLY A 569 -3.14 19.06 1.19
C GLY A 569 -4.34 18.13 1.31
N SER A 570 -5.51 18.49 0.76
CA SER A 570 -6.63 17.54 0.64
C SER A 570 -6.29 16.38 -0.30
N PHE A 571 -7.07 15.30 -0.27
CA PHE A 571 -6.89 14.13 -1.11
C PHE A 571 -8.14 13.85 -1.93
N VAL A 572 -7.97 13.58 -3.22
CA VAL A 572 -9.04 13.11 -4.11
C VAL A 572 -8.76 11.65 -4.45
N ARG A 573 -9.69 10.79 -4.08
CA ARG A 573 -9.72 9.39 -4.48
C ARG A 573 -10.27 9.28 -5.91
N MET A 574 -9.53 8.59 -6.77
CA MET A 574 -9.74 8.56 -8.21
C MET A 574 -9.91 7.11 -8.69
N PRO A 575 -11.12 6.69 -9.10
CA PRO A 575 -11.35 5.41 -9.76
C PRO A 575 -10.87 5.42 -11.22
N PHE A 576 -9.99 4.49 -11.60
CA PHE A 576 -9.28 4.55 -12.89
C PHE A 576 -9.25 3.26 -13.70
N ARG A 577 -9.67 2.11 -13.13
CA ARG A 577 -9.67 0.83 -13.86
C ARG A 577 -10.88 -0.01 -13.49
N GLY A 578 -11.78 -0.20 -14.46
CA GLY A 578 -12.99 -1.00 -14.32
C GLY A 578 -12.71 -2.50 -14.33
N TRP A 579 -13.57 -3.26 -13.65
CA TRP A 579 -13.56 -4.73 -13.64
C TRP A 579 -14.78 -5.25 -14.39
N TYR A 580 -14.55 -6.24 -15.24
CA TYR A 580 -15.55 -6.81 -16.14
C TYR A 580 -15.57 -8.32 -15.98
N VAL A 581 -16.77 -8.90 -15.98
CA VAL A 581 -16.94 -10.36 -15.98
C VAL A 581 -16.31 -10.91 -17.24
N ASN A 582 -15.61 -12.04 -17.13
CA ASN A 582 -15.08 -12.75 -18.30
C ASN A 582 -16.18 -13.61 -18.96
N ASP A 583 -17.27 -12.96 -19.34
CA ASP A 583 -18.36 -13.51 -20.13
C ASP A 583 -18.34 -12.93 -21.57
N GLU A 584 -19.23 -13.40 -22.44
CA GLU A 584 -19.28 -12.94 -23.83
C GLU A 584 -19.55 -11.43 -23.94
N ASN A 585 -20.31 -10.87 -22.99
CA ASN A 585 -20.73 -9.47 -23.00
C ASN A 585 -19.73 -8.54 -22.31
N LYS A 586 -18.69 -9.08 -21.65
CA LYS A 586 -17.80 -8.35 -20.75
C LYS A 586 -18.59 -7.50 -19.78
N THR A 587 -19.53 -8.11 -19.07
CA THR A 587 -20.46 -7.41 -18.19
C THR A 587 -19.67 -6.52 -17.20
N ASN A 588 -19.92 -5.20 -17.25
CA ASN A 588 -19.30 -4.27 -16.30
C ASN A 588 -19.77 -4.62 -14.90
N MET A 589 -18.86 -4.94 -13.99
CA MET A 589 -19.22 -5.30 -12.63
C MET A 589 -19.57 -4.05 -11.78
N GLU A 590 -19.13 -2.85 -12.19
CA GLU A 590 -19.54 -1.59 -11.57
C GLU A 590 -21.04 -1.36 -11.81
N LEU A 591 -21.75 -0.98 -10.74
CA LEU A 591 -23.22 -0.93 -10.63
C LEU A 591 -23.93 -2.28 -10.87
N ASN A 592 -23.18 -3.38 -11.04
CA ASN A 592 -23.69 -4.72 -11.29
C ASN A 592 -23.01 -5.75 -10.38
N GLY A 593 -23.34 -5.68 -9.08
CA GLY A 593 -22.89 -6.67 -8.11
C GLY A 593 -23.21 -8.11 -8.50
N CYS A 594 -22.44 -9.06 -7.97
CA CYS A 594 -22.55 -10.48 -8.25
C CYS A 594 -23.92 -11.01 -7.80
N PRO A 595 -24.75 -11.55 -8.72
CA PRO A 595 -26.01 -12.17 -8.34
C PRO A 595 -25.75 -13.54 -7.68
N PRO A 596 -26.42 -13.87 -6.56
CA PRO A 596 -26.32 -15.19 -5.96
C PRO A 596 -26.92 -16.26 -6.89
N ASP A 597 -26.49 -17.51 -6.74
CA ASP A 597 -27.19 -18.66 -7.33
C ASP A 597 -28.45 -19.00 -6.53
N PHE A 598 -28.41 -18.76 -5.21
CA PHE A 598 -29.53 -18.93 -4.30
C PHE A 598 -29.74 -17.64 -3.53
N GLU A 599 -30.75 -16.86 -3.95
CA GLU A 599 -31.10 -15.63 -3.26
C GLU A 599 -31.83 -15.93 -1.95
N VAL A 600 -31.31 -15.43 -0.84
CA VAL A 600 -31.90 -15.55 0.51
C VAL A 600 -31.67 -14.26 1.27
N GLU A 601 -32.73 -13.78 1.92
CA GLU A 601 -32.70 -12.60 2.76
C GLU A 601 -32.65 -13.01 4.23
N ASN A 602 -31.86 -12.28 5.04
CA ASN A 602 -31.95 -12.38 6.49
C ASN A 602 -32.92 -11.31 6.97
N LEU A 603 -34.13 -11.71 7.37
CA LEU A 603 -35.13 -10.74 7.81
C LEU A 603 -34.72 -10.12 9.15
N PRO A 604 -35.03 -8.83 9.41
CA PRO A 604 -34.69 -8.20 10.68
C PRO A 604 -35.19 -8.95 11.92
N SER A 605 -36.37 -9.58 11.82
CA SER A 605 -36.93 -10.41 12.91
C SER A 605 -36.16 -11.70 13.14
N GLU A 606 -35.65 -12.33 12.08
CA GLU A 606 -34.84 -13.56 12.16
C GLU A 606 -33.49 -13.23 12.82
N TYR A 607 -32.84 -12.16 12.35
CA TYR A 607 -31.58 -11.69 12.92
C TYR A 607 -31.70 -11.34 14.41
N ALA A 608 -32.80 -10.67 14.80
CA ALA A 608 -33.09 -10.35 16.20
C ALA A 608 -33.29 -11.60 17.09
N ASN A 609 -33.74 -12.72 16.50
CA ASN A 609 -33.92 -14.00 17.18
C ASN A 609 -32.66 -14.90 17.13
N GLY A 610 -31.54 -14.41 16.58
CA GLY A 610 -30.31 -15.20 16.41
C GLY A 610 -30.38 -16.22 15.27
N GLU A 611 -31.33 -16.06 14.36
CA GLU A 611 -31.44 -16.86 13.14
C GLU A 611 -30.55 -16.28 12.04
N ASP A 612 -30.05 -17.15 11.16
CA ASP A 612 -29.22 -16.79 10.01
C ASP A 612 -29.64 -17.67 8.83
N SER A 613 -30.69 -17.24 8.14
CA SER A 613 -31.32 -17.92 7.01
C SER A 613 -30.35 -18.09 5.84
N GLN A 614 -29.50 -17.10 5.60
CA GLN A 614 -28.45 -17.16 4.58
C GLN A 614 -27.43 -18.26 4.90
N LEU A 615 -26.90 -18.30 6.12
CA LEU A 615 -25.94 -19.34 6.53
C LEU A 615 -26.57 -20.72 6.53
N ASP A 616 -27.82 -20.83 6.99
CA ASP A 616 -28.58 -22.09 6.96
C ASP A 616 -28.78 -22.61 5.53
N LYS A 617 -29.09 -21.72 4.58
CA LYS A 617 -29.15 -22.12 3.16
C LYS A 617 -27.79 -22.52 2.61
N ALA A 618 -26.72 -21.82 2.99
CA ALA A 618 -25.37 -22.16 2.56
C ALA A 618 -24.94 -23.56 3.05
N ILE A 619 -25.34 -23.93 4.27
CA ILE A 619 -25.14 -25.28 4.83
C ILE A 619 -25.88 -26.33 3.99
N GLU A 620 -27.16 -26.09 3.68
CA GLU A 620 -27.96 -26.98 2.81
C GLU A 620 -27.29 -27.21 1.45
N VAL A 621 -26.94 -26.12 0.75
CA VAL A 621 -26.28 -26.17 -0.56
C VAL A 621 -24.89 -26.84 -0.46
N GLY A 622 -24.17 -26.62 0.63
CA GLY A 622 -22.88 -27.26 0.89
C GLY A 622 -23.01 -28.78 1.04
N LEU A 623 -24.02 -29.25 1.78
CA LEU A 623 -24.32 -30.67 1.96
C LEU A 623 -24.79 -31.34 0.67
N GLU A 624 -25.46 -30.62 -0.23
CA GLU A 624 -25.81 -31.11 -1.56
C GLU A 624 -24.59 -31.21 -2.47
N SER A 625 -23.65 -30.28 -2.36
CA SER A 625 -22.46 -30.20 -3.22
C SER A 625 -21.40 -31.28 -2.93
N ILE A 626 -21.49 -31.96 -1.78
CA ILE A 626 -20.58 -33.04 -1.38
C ILE A 626 -21.15 -34.46 -1.63
N LYS A 627 -22.39 -34.56 -2.11
CA LYS A 627 -22.99 -35.82 -2.58
C LYS A 627 -22.45 -36.17 -3.96
#